data_AF-K1PC35-F1
#
_entry.id   AF-K1PC35-F1
#
_cell.length_a   1.000
_cell.length_b   1.000
_cell.length_c   1.000
_cell.angle_alpha   90.00
_cell.angle_beta   90.00
_cell.angle_gamma   90.00
#
_symmetry.space_group_name_H-M   'P 1'
#
loop_
_entity.id
_entity.type
_entity.pdbx_description
1 polymer ?
#
loop_
_entity_poly.entity_id
_entity_poly.type
_entity_poly.pdbx_seq_one_letter_code
_entity_poly.pdbx_strand_id
1 'polypeptide(L)'
;MFVKNPNFIASIYMMSDVLPHLSRLSKSFQTLVDKFVSIGTKENICSEWKGQKDLLYKECKGLGFRQALHKIVKLGHLYPCMTKFAAIGLVLSVSTADCERCFSCLKRLKTPLRNRMGQKVLNCLVNISCEGQPVEQFDFEKSAISFAKGKIRKFLHKYE
;
A
#
# COMPACT_ATOMS: atom_id res chain seq x y z
N MET A 1 3.22 -8.63 24.34
CA MET A 1 2.09 -7.83 24.87
C MET A 1 1.67 -6.84 23.79
N PHE A 2 0.94 -7.29 22.77
CA PHE A 2 0.81 -6.56 21.50
C PHE A 2 -0.05 -5.30 21.61
N VAL A 3 -1.09 -5.34 22.43
CA VAL A 3 -2.04 -4.23 22.59
C VAL A 3 -1.51 -3.10 23.49
N LYS A 4 -0.43 -3.35 24.25
CA LYS A 4 0.27 -2.30 25.00
C LYS A 4 1.51 -1.78 24.27
N ASN A 5 1.81 -2.31 23.07
CA ASN A 5 2.92 -1.80 22.31
C ASN A 5 2.54 -0.38 21.84
N PRO A 6 3.28 0.66 22.24
CA PRO A 6 2.99 2.03 21.82
C PRO A 6 2.93 2.17 20.30
N ASN A 7 3.66 1.32 19.55
CA ASN A 7 3.58 1.29 18.10
C ASN A 7 2.23 0.77 17.59
N PHE A 8 1.59 -0.20 18.26
CA PHE A 8 0.28 -0.70 17.86
C PHE A 8 -0.83 0.30 18.16
N ILE A 9 -0.79 0.90 19.36
CA ILE A 9 -1.72 1.98 19.72
C ILE A 9 -1.50 3.18 18.79
N ALA A 10 -0.25 3.56 18.52
CA ALA A 10 0.07 4.63 17.58
C ALA A 10 -0.34 4.27 16.15
N SER A 11 -0.23 3.02 15.68
CA SER A 11 -0.75 2.63 14.36
C SER A 11 -2.26 2.68 14.30
N ILE A 12 -2.98 2.23 15.34
CA ILE A 12 -4.45 2.34 15.42
C ILE A 12 -4.86 3.82 15.45
N TYR A 13 -4.17 4.65 16.23
CA TYR A 13 -4.42 6.09 16.38
C TYR A 13 -4.05 6.87 15.12
N MET A 14 -2.94 6.52 14.47
CA MET A 14 -2.59 7.03 13.14
C MET A 14 -3.64 6.59 12.12
N MET A 15 -4.15 5.36 12.18
CA MET A 15 -5.21 4.92 11.28
C MET A 15 -6.58 5.52 11.61
N SER A 16 -6.85 5.99 12.83
CA SER A 16 -8.10 6.72 13.14
C SER A 16 -8.00 8.20 12.76
N ASP A 17 -6.83 8.83 12.97
CA ASP A 17 -6.67 10.27 12.85
C ASP A 17 -5.99 10.70 11.54
N VAL A 18 -5.09 9.90 10.99
CA VAL A 18 -4.34 10.22 9.75
C VAL A 18 -5.10 9.82 8.49
N LEU A 19 -5.93 8.77 8.52
CA LEU A 19 -6.78 8.39 7.37
C LEU A 19 -7.72 9.52 6.91
N PRO A 20 -8.40 10.26 7.81
CA PRO A 20 -9.16 11.46 7.46
C PRO A 20 -8.29 12.57 6.83
N HIS A 21 -7.01 12.69 7.21
CA HIS A 21 -6.10 13.71 6.68
C HIS A 21 -5.41 13.29 5.37
N LEU A 22 -5.14 11.99 5.17
CA LEU A 22 -4.63 11.42 3.92
C LEU A 22 -5.63 11.53 2.77
N SER A 23 -6.93 11.66 3.07
CA SER A 23 -7.96 12.05 2.10
C SER A 23 -7.64 13.37 1.37
N ARG A 24 -6.76 14.21 1.91
CA ARG A 24 -6.35 15.49 1.27
C ARG A 24 -5.06 15.39 0.46
N LEU A 25 -4.33 14.28 0.52
CA LEU A 25 -2.99 14.15 -0.06
C LEU A 25 -2.94 13.51 -1.45
N SER A 26 -3.99 12.79 -1.88
CA SER A 26 -4.02 12.19 -3.22
C SER A 26 -5.44 11.82 -3.67
N LYS A 27 -5.78 12.11 -4.94
CA LYS A 27 -7.06 11.69 -5.56
C LYS A 27 -7.26 10.17 -5.54
N SER A 28 -6.17 9.39 -5.57
CA SER A 28 -6.22 7.92 -5.50
C SER A 28 -6.54 7.42 -4.09
N PHE A 29 -6.10 8.15 -3.05
CA PHE A 29 -6.50 7.89 -1.67
C PHE A 29 -7.93 8.36 -1.39
N GLN A 30 -8.40 9.44 -2.02
CA GLN A 30 -9.80 9.87 -1.96
C GLN A 30 -10.75 8.78 -2.47
N THR A 31 -10.46 8.15 -3.61
CA THR A 31 -11.30 7.05 -4.12
C THR A 31 -11.30 5.82 -3.21
N LEU A 32 -10.20 5.58 -2.49
CA LEU A 32 -10.11 4.54 -1.47
C LEU A 32 -10.98 4.93 -0.25
N VAL A 33 -10.77 6.14 0.29
CA VAL A 33 -11.53 6.69 1.41
C VAL A 33 -13.03 6.72 1.09
N ASP A 34 -13.47 7.21 -0.06
CA ASP A 34 -14.89 7.25 -0.45
C ASP A 34 -15.51 5.84 -0.56
N LYS A 35 -14.74 4.82 -0.96
CA LYS A 35 -15.17 3.41 -0.95
C LYS A 35 -15.20 2.80 0.46
N PHE A 36 -14.41 3.31 1.39
CA PHE A 36 -14.22 2.77 2.74
C PHE A 36 -14.82 3.65 3.86
N VAL A 37 -15.40 4.81 3.57
CA VAL A 37 -16.04 5.71 4.56
C VAL A 37 -17.30 5.10 5.17
N SER A 38 -17.91 4.07 4.56
CA SER A 38 -19.01 3.30 5.16
C SER A 38 -18.53 2.05 5.92
N ILE A 39 -17.43 2.15 6.68
CA ILE A 39 -17.01 1.03 7.55
C ILE A 39 -18.16 0.61 8.48
N GLY A 40 -18.83 1.58 9.11
CA GLY A 40 -20.01 1.40 9.96
C GLY A 40 -20.24 2.64 10.82
N THR A 41 -21.34 2.67 11.59
CA THR A 41 -21.56 3.72 12.60
C THR A 41 -20.56 3.57 13.75
N LYS A 42 -20.29 4.66 14.49
CA LYS A 42 -19.35 4.66 15.61
C LYS A 42 -19.71 3.62 16.67
N GLU A 43 -21.00 3.42 16.90
CA GLU A 43 -21.56 2.47 17.87
C GLU A 43 -21.26 1.02 17.47
N ASN A 44 -21.39 0.69 16.18
CA ASN A 44 -21.10 -0.64 15.66
C ASN A 44 -19.60 -0.94 15.71
N ILE A 45 -18.75 0.03 15.38
CA ILE A 45 -17.30 -0.10 15.48
C ILE A 45 -16.87 -0.32 16.93
N CYS A 46 -17.41 0.45 17.88
CA CYS A 46 -17.06 0.32 19.29
C CYS A 46 -17.53 -1.01 19.91
N SER A 47 -18.70 -1.50 19.52
CA SER A 47 -19.23 -2.78 20.00
C SER A 47 -18.46 -3.98 19.40
N GLU A 48 -18.19 -3.97 18.09
CA GLU A 48 -17.34 -4.98 17.45
C GLU A 48 -15.94 -5.00 18.05
N TRP A 49 -15.31 -3.84 18.25
CA TRP A 49 -13.98 -3.74 18.85
C TRP A 49 -13.97 -4.33 20.26
N LYS A 50 -14.98 -4.04 21.10
CA LYS A 50 -15.08 -4.62 22.44
C LYS A 50 -15.12 -6.15 22.41
N GLY A 51 -15.95 -6.73 21.52
CA GLY A 51 -16.04 -8.19 21.37
C GLY A 51 -14.77 -8.82 20.80
N GLN A 52 -14.16 -8.18 19.80
CA GLN A 52 -12.99 -8.70 19.13
C GLN A 52 -11.71 -8.55 19.96
N LYS A 53 -11.59 -7.50 20.76
CA LYS A 53 -10.42 -7.20 21.59
C LYS A 53 -10.04 -8.40 22.47
N ASP A 54 -11.01 -9.03 23.12
CA ASP A 54 -10.76 -10.19 24.00
C ASP A 54 -10.28 -11.41 23.23
N LEU A 55 -10.80 -11.63 22.01
CA LEU A 55 -10.38 -12.71 21.12
C LEU A 55 -8.95 -12.47 20.60
N LEU A 56 -8.59 -11.23 20.27
CA LEU A 56 -7.23 -10.85 19.89
C LEU A 56 -6.24 -11.04 21.04
N TYR A 57 -6.61 -10.69 22.27
CA TYR A 57 -5.74 -10.89 23.44
C TYR A 57 -5.46 -12.36 23.73
N LYS A 58 -6.47 -13.23 23.58
CA LYS A 58 -6.34 -14.66 23.82
C LYS A 58 -5.60 -15.36 22.69
N GLU A 59 -5.99 -15.09 21.45
CA GLU A 59 -5.57 -15.91 20.31
C GLU A 59 -4.45 -15.32 19.44
N CYS A 60 -4.12 -14.04 19.60
CA CYS A 60 -3.06 -13.38 18.83
C CYS A 60 -1.81 -13.09 19.68
N LYS A 61 -1.71 -13.70 20.87
CA LYS A 61 -0.53 -13.57 21.73
C LYS A 61 0.69 -14.19 21.04
N GLY A 62 1.63 -13.35 20.61
CA GLY A 62 2.87 -13.77 19.95
C GLY A 62 2.81 -13.76 18.41
N LEU A 63 1.67 -13.43 17.81
CA LEU A 63 1.56 -13.25 16.36
C LEU A 63 2.10 -11.87 15.93
N GLY A 64 2.68 -11.80 14.73
CA GLY A 64 3.03 -10.54 14.09
C GLY A 64 1.80 -9.77 13.61
N PHE A 65 1.95 -8.47 13.38
CA PHE A 65 0.84 -7.57 13.01
C PHE A 65 0.05 -8.07 11.79
N ARG A 66 0.74 -8.47 10.71
CA ARG A 66 0.12 -8.99 9.49
C ARG A 66 -0.66 -10.29 9.74
N GLN A 67 -0.14 -11.18 10.59
CA GLN A 67 -0.81 -12.43 10.96
C GLN A 67 -2.07 -12.16 11.78
N ALA A 68 -2.02 -11.19 12.70
CA ALA A 68 -3.19 -10.75 13.46
C ALA A 68 -4.28 -10.18 12.54
N LEU A 69 -3.92 -9.33 11.57
CA LEU A 69 -4.87 -8.78 10.60
C LEU A 69 -5.51 -9.87 9.72
N HIS A 70 -4.72 -10.83 9.21
CA HIS A 70 -5.28 -11.96 8.45
C HIS A 70 -6.28 -12.78 9.27
N LYS A 71 -6.03 -12.91 10.58
CA LYS A 71 -6.95 -13.61 11.48
C LYS A 71 -8.24 -12.84 11.71
N ILE A 72 -8.17 -11.52 11.81
CA ILE A 72 -9.35 -10.64 11.87
C ILE A 72 -10.20 -10.77 10.62
N VAL A 73 -9.58 -10.75 9.43
CA VAL A 73 -10.30 -10.88 8.16
C VAL A 73 -11.07 -12.20 8.06
N LYS A 74 -10.52 -13.30 8.60
CA LYS A 74 -11.22 -14.60 8.63
C LYS A 74 -12.48 -14.59 9.50
N LEU A 75 -12.60 -13.66 10.44
CA LEU A 75 -13.75 -13.52 11.34
C LEU A 75 -14.78 -12.49 10.84
N GLY A 76 -14.77 -12.17 9.54
CA GLY A 76 -15.59 -11.09 8.99
C GLY A 76 -17.09 -11.28 9.04
N HIS A 77 -17.58 -12.48 9.28
CA HIS A 77 -19.00 -12.73 9.55
C HIS A 77 -19.43 -12.24 10.95
N LEU A 78 -18.51 -12.22 11.93
CA LEU A 78 -18.76 -11.74 13.29
C LEU A 78 -18.43 -10.25 13.45
N TYR A 79 -17.41 -9.79 12.75
CA TYR A 79 -16.88 -8.43 12.87
C TYR A 79 -16.68 -7.79 11.49
N PRO A 80 -17.77 -7.42 10.79
CA PRO A 80 -17.69 -6.87 9.45
C PRO A 80 -16.98 -5.52 9.39
N CYS A 81 -17.16 -4.63 10.38
CA CYS A 81 -16.46 -3.34 10.42
C CYS A 81 -14.96 -3.55 10.66
N MET A 82 -14.59 -4.40 11.61
CA MET A 82 -13.18 -4.70 11.90
C MET A 82 -12.47 -5.41 10.75
N THR A 83 -13.20 -6.21 9.97
CA THR A 83 -12.67 -6.86 8.78
C THR A 83 -12.33 -5.88 7.68
N LYS A 84 -13.16 -4.85 7.47
CA LYS A 84 -12.84 -3.75 6.56
C LYS A 84 -11.56 -3.03 7.02
N PHE A 85 -11.43 -2.74 8.31
CA PHE A 85 -10.20 -2.15 8.87
C PHE A 85 -8.98 -3.03 8.66
N ALA A 86 -9.08 -4.33 8.93
CA ALA A 86 -7.97 -5.25 8.75
C ALA A 86 -7.60 -5.44 7.28
N ALA A 87 -8.57 -5.44 6.36
CA ALA A 87 -8.30 -5.45 4.94
C ALA A 87 -7.55 -4.18 4.50
N ILE A 88 -7.95 -3.01 4.99
CA ILE A 88 -7.23 -1.75 4.73
C ILE A 88 -5.81 -1.84 5.30
N GLY A 89 -5.64 -2.31 6.54
CA GLY A 89 -4.32 -2.44 7.17
C GLY A 89 -3.40 -3.49 6.53
N LEU A 90 -3.94 -4.45 5.78
CA LEU A 90 -3.16 -5.40 4.97
C LEU A 90 -2.73 -4.80 3.63
N VAL A 91 -3.51 -3.86 3.09
CA VAL A 91 -3.24 -3.17 1.82
C VAL A 91 -2.33 -1.97 2.02
N LEU A 92 -2.53 -1.21 3.09
CA LEU A 92 -1.64 -0.14 3.47
C LEU A 92 -0.37 -0.75 4.06
N SER A 93 0.77 -0.47 3.44
CA SER A 93 2.08 -0.75 4.03
C SER A 93 2.19 0.02 5.35
N VAL A 94 1.83 -0.60 6.48
CA VAL A 94 2.01 -0.01 7.81
C VAL A 94 3.50 0.08 8.19
N SER A 95 4.38 -0.51 7.36
CA SER A 95 5.83 -0.40 7.52
C SER A 95 6.39 0.80 6.77
N THR A 96 7.23 1.59 7.45
CA THR A 96 8.04 2.64 6.81
C THR A 96 9.08 2.08 5.85
N ALA A 97 9.37 0.77 5.91
CA ALA A 97 10.40 0.11 5.11
C ALA A 97 10.17 0.26 3.61
N ASP A 98 8.91 0.25 3.14
CA ASP A 98 8.60 0.41 1.71
C ASP A 98 8.88 1.84 1.22
N CYS A 99 8.56 2.84 2.05
CA CYS A 99 8.91 4.22 1.81
C CYS A 99 10.43 4.43 1.82
N GLU A 100 11.13 3.87 2.82
CA GLU A 100 12.59 3.90 2.93
C GLU A 100 13.27 3.25 1.72
N ARG A 101 12.73 2.12 1.24
CA ARG A 101 13.17 1.46 0.01
C ARG A 101 13.01 2.36 -1.21
N CYS A 102 11.87 3.05 -1.34
CA CYS A 102 11.64 4.03 -2.40
C CYS A 102 12.61 5.22 -2.32
N PHE A 103 12.88 5.78 -1.14
CA PHE A 103 13.85 6.86 -0.97
C PHE A 103 15.28 6.43 -1.27
N SER A 104 15.67 5.23 -0.82
CA SER A 104 16.97 4.64 -1.16
C SER A 104 17.11 4.40 -2.66
N CYS A 105 16.05 3.93 -3.32
CA CYS A 105 15.99 3.80 -4.77
C CYS A 105 16.16 5.17 -5.47
N LEU A 106 15.41 6.19 -5.04
CA LEU A 106 15.52 7.54 -5.56
C LEU A 106 16.94 8.10 -5.44
N LYS A 107 17.60 7.87 -4.30
CA LYS A 107 18.99 8.31 -4.07
C LYS A 107 19.97 7.65 -5.05
N ARG A 108 19.74 6.39 -5.44
CA ARG A 108 20.54 5.68 -6.47
C ARG A 108 20.23 6.18 -7.88
N LEU A 109 18.97 6.45 -8.19
CA LEU A 109 18.53 6.85 -9.52
C LEU A 109 18.86 8.31 -9.84
N LYS A 110 18.78 9.20 -8.84
CA LYS A 110 18.92 10.65 -8.99
C LYS A 110 20.23 11.12 -8.37
N THR A 111 21.32 10.83 -9.06
CA THR A 111 22.67 11.28 -8.70
C THR A 111 22.90 12.73 -9.13
N PRO A 112 23.94 13.42 -8.61
CA PRO A 112 24.27 14.78 -9.03
C PRO A 112 24.42 14.94 -10.55
N LEU A 113 25.03 13.95 -11.21
CA LEU A 113 25.21 13.93 -12.67
C LEU A 113 23.91 13.63 -13.44
N ARG A 114 22.92 12.99 -12.80
CA ARG A 114 21.64 12.57 -13.39
C ARG A 114 20.44 13.31 -12.79
N ASN A 115 20.63 14.55 -12.33
CA ASN A 115 19.60 15.26 -11.58
C ASN A 115 18.49 15.91 -12.47
N ARG A 116 18.72 16.01 -13.79
CA ARG A 116 17.81 16.68 -14.76
C ARG A 116 16.71 15.79 -15.33
N MET A 117 16.46 14.62 -14.74
CA MET A 117 15.45 13.70 -15.26
C MET A 117 14.02 14.22 -15.03
N GLY A 118 13.19 14.14 -16.06
CA GLY A 118 11.76 14.47 -15.96
C GLY A 118 11.00 13.49 -15.05
N GLN A 119 9.97 13.99 -14.36
CA GLN A 119 9.20 13.24 -13.37
C GLN A 119 8.63 11.93 -13.91
N LYS A 120 8.14 11.93 -15.16
CA LYS A 120 7.59 10.73 -15.81
C LYS A 120 8.62 9.59 -15.88
N VAL A 121 9.84 9.90 -16.33
CA VAL A 121 10.91 8.90 -16.47
C VAL A 121 11.40 8.45 -15.09
N LEU A 122 11.53 9.39 -14.14
CA LEU A 122 11.94 9.08 -12.78
C LEU A 122 10.96 8.10 -12.11
N ASN A 123 9.66 8.37 -12.20
CA ASN A 123 8.63 7.49 -11.65
C ASN A 123 8.65 6.10 -12.28
N CYS A 124 8.82 5.99 -13.60
CA CYS A 124 8.97 4.70 -14.27
C CYS A 124 10.17 3.91 -13.74
N LEU A 125 11.33 4.57 -13.56
CA LEU A 125 12.53 3.90 -13.07
C LEU A 125 12.42 3.46 -11.61
N VAL A 126 11.81 4.29 -10.76
CA VAL A 126 11.54 3.91 -9.36
C VAL A 126 10.63 2.69 -9.32
N ASN A 127 9.55 2.68 -10.10
CA ASN A 127 8.62 1.54 -10.16
C ASN A 127 9.32 0.27 -10.64
N ILE A 128 10.13 0.34 -11.71
CA ILE A 128 10.90 -0.81 -12.19
C ILE A 128 11.90 -1.28 -11.13
N SER A 129 12.54 -0.37 -10.39
CA SER A 129 13.57 -0.72 -9.42
C SER A 129 13.01 -1.26 -8.09
N CYS A 130 11.81 -0.83 -7.69
CA CYS A 130 11.15 -1.28 -6.46
C CYS A 130 10.30 -2.53 -6.71
N GLU A 131 9.50 -2.53 -7.77
CA GLU A 131 8.47 -3.54 -8.04
C GLU A 131 8.75 -4.40 -9.28
N GLY A 132 9.81 -4.10 -10.02
CA GLY A 132 10.17 -4.88 -11.21
C GLY A 132 10.59 -6.30 -10.87
N GLN A 133 10.36 -7.20 -11.84
CA GLN A 133 10.83 -8.57 -11.74
C GLN A 133 12.37 -8.61 -11.68
N PRO A 134 12.96 -9.65 -11.05
CA PRO A 134 14.39 -9.90 -11.14
C PRO A 134 14.85 -9.93 -12.60
N VAL A 135 16.08 -9.48 -12.84
CA VAL A 135 16.65 -9.37 -14.20
C VAL A 135 16.64 -10.72 -14.92
N GLU A 136 16.84 -11.79 -14.16
CA GLU A 136 16.86 -13.18 -14.64
C GLU A 136 15.49 -13.66 -15.14
N GLN A 137 14.41 -13.06 -14.62
CA GLN A 137 13.04 -13.38 -15.00
C GLN A 137 12.49 -12.41 -16.05
N PHE A 138 13.26 -11.38 -16.42
CA PHE A 138 12.82 -10.37 -17.35
C PHE A 138 13.02 -10.82 -18.80
N ASP A 139 11.91 -10.83 -19.56
CA ASP A 139 11.93 -11.18 -20.98
C ASP A 139 12.34 -9.96 -21.83
N PHE A 140 13.64 -9.90 -22.14
CA PHE A 140 14.21 -8.86 -22.97
C PHE A 140 13.74 -8.92 -24.42
N GLU A 141 13.52 -10.11 -24.96
CA GLU A 141 13.16 -10.32 -26.37
C GLU A 141 11.74 -9.79 -26.63
N LYS A 142 10.77 -10.19 -25.81
CA LYS A 142 9.41 -9.67 -25.86
C LYS A 142 9.36 -8.16 -25.69
N SER A 143 10.19 -7.63 -24.79
CA SER A 143 10.29 -6.19 -24.55
C SER A 143 10.86 -5.44 -25.76
N ALA A 144 11.89 -5.98 -26.41
CA ALA A 144 12.48 -5.43 -27.62
C ALA A 144 11.49 -5.42 -28.79
N ILE A 145 10.76 -6.53 -29.00
CA ILE A 145 9.70 -6.63 -30.01
C ILE A 145 8.59 -5.59 -29.75
N SER A 146 8.15 -5.45 -28.50
CA SER A 146 7.13 -4.46 -28.12
C SER A 146 7.61 -3.02 -28.40
N PHE A 147 8.86 -2.71 -28.07
CA PHE A 147 9.46 -1.41 -28.33
C PHE A 147 9.56 -1.10 -29.83
N ALA A 148 9.99 -2.07 -30.63
CA ALA A 148 10.07 -1.93 -32.09
C ALA A 148 8.68 -1.66 -32.71
N LYS A 149 7.65 -2.42 -32.32
CA LYS A 149 6.26 -2.18 -32.75
C LYS A 149 5.76 -0.78 -32.39
N GLY A 150 6.13 -0.27 -31.22
CA GLY A 150 5.79 1.09 -30.79
C GLY A 150 6.46 2.21 -31.59
N LYS A 151 7.67 1.99 -32.13
CA LYS A 151 8.36 2.96 -32.99
C LYS A 151 7.79 3.01 -34.41
N ILE A 152 7.41 1.87 -34.97
CA ILE A 152 6.82 1.79 -36.33
C ILE A 152 5.54 2.64 -36.41
N ARG A 153 4.67 2.61 -35.38
CA ARG A 153 3.47 3.48 -35.34
C ARG A 153 3.79 4.97 -35.38
N LYS A 154 4.86 5.41 -34.71
CA LYS A 154 5.25 6.84 -34.71
C LYS A 154 5.84 7.29 -36.04
N PHE A 155 6.40 6.36 -36.82
CA PHE A 155 6.90 6.65 -38.14
C PHE A 155 5.74 6.80 -39.14
N LEU A 156 4.77 5.88 -39.14
CA LEU A 156 3.61 5.91 -40.03
C LEU A 156 2.73 7.17 -39.85
N HIS A 157 2.47 7.56 -38.60
CA HIS A 157 1.62 8.73 -38.28
C HIS A 157 2.27 10.09 -38.62
N LYS A 158 3.54 10.12 -39.05
CA LYS A 158 4.26 11.34 -39.46
C LYS A 158 4.14 11.61 -40.97
N TYR A 159 3.65 10.64 -41.73
CA TYR A 159 3.52 10.71 -43.19
C TYR A 159 2.07 10.59 -43.68
N GLU A 160 1.10 10.74 -42.76
CA GLU A 160 -0.32 11.04 -43.04
C GLU A 160 -0.59 12.50 -42.68
#